data_AF-A0A2E7Q849-F1
#
_entry.id   AF-A0A2E7Q849-F1
#
_cell.length_a   1.000
_cell.length_b   1.000
_cell.length_c   1.000
_cell.angle_alpha   90.00
_cell.angle_beta   90.00
_cell.angle_gamma   90.00
#
_symmetry.space_group_name_H-M   'P 1'
#
loop_
_entity.id
_entity.type
_entity.pdbx_description
1 polymer ?
#
loop_
_entity_poly.entity_id
_entity_poly.type
_entity_poly.pdbx_seq_one_letter_code
_entity_poly.pdbx_strand_id
1 'polypeptide(L)'
;MARVKRAVHSKKKHKAVLKEAKGYYGNKSRSFRAANEQVMHSGNYAFRDRRARKGQFRRLWIQRINAACRQNNTTYSRFINGLKCAGVEVDRKVLADLAVKEPEAFSALVELAAAAEPQQPSTPQSSANKEESIVEDVKEVAEEMPEESSSQDEDLSSLTVAELKEIAKSFDIKISGLRKAELIDAINSAR
;
A
#
# COMPACT_ATOMS: atom_id res chain seq x y z
N MET A 1 -12.19 71.00 7.40
CA MET A 1 -12.24 69.77 6.56
C MET A 1 -13.70 69.42 6.26
N ALA A 2 -14.00 69.01 5.02
CA ALA A 2 -15.36 68.62 4.63
C ALA A 2 -15.69 67.18 5.07
N ARG A 3 -16.90 66.95 5.60
CA ARG A 3 -17.38 65.61 6.01
C ARG A 3 -17.90 64.83 4.81
N VAL A 4 -17.22 63.75 4.42
CA VAL A 4 -17.66 62.86 3.32
C VAL A 4 -18.39 61.63 3.86
N LYS A 5 -19.58 61.33 3.33
CA LYS A 5 -20.38 60.15 3.73
C LYS A 5 -19.85 58.87 3.06
N ARG A 6 -19.64 57.80 3.84
CA ARG A 6 -19.06 56.50 3.38
C ARG A 6 -20.04 55.47 2.78
N ALA A 7 -21.34 55.76 2.75
CA ALA A 7 -22.38 54.76 2.48
C ALA A 7 -22.30 54.12 1.09
N VAL A 8 -22.00 54.91 0.04
CA VAL A 8 -21.97 54.42 -1.35
C VAL A 8 -20.84 53.41 -1.56
N HIS A 9 -19.63 53.71 -1.10
CA HIS A 9 -18.47 52.81 -1.25
C HIS A 9 -18.62 51.53 -0.42
N SER A 10 -19.21 51.61 0.78
CA SER A 10 -19.49 50.42 1.60
C SER A 10 -20.50 49.48 0.91
N LYS A 11 -21.62 50.01 0.37
CA LYS A 11 -22.61 49.21 -0.37
C LYS A 11 -22.02 48.51 -1.59
N LYS A 12 -21.11 49.17 -2.33
CA LYS A 12 -20.41 48.57 -3.49
C LYS A 12 -19.62 47.32 -3.08
N LYS A 13 -18.80 47.41 -2.02
CA LYS A 13 -18.01 46.27 -1.51
C LYS A 13 -18.89 45.12 -1.04
N HIS A 14 -19.97 45.42 -0.31
CA HIS A 14 -20.89 44.37 0.18
C HIS A 14 -21.58 43.62 -0.96
N LYS A 15 -22.04 44.34 -2.00
CA LYS A 15 -22.68 43.71 -3.15
C LYS A 15 -21.71 42.83 -3.95
N ALA A 16 -20.43 43.20 -4.05
CA ALA A 16 -19.41 42.39 -4.71
C ALA A 16 -19.22 41.04 -4.00
N VAL A 17 -18.98 41.07 -2.68
CA VAL A 17 -18.79 39.86 -1.87
C VAL A 17 -20.03 38.96 -1.89
N LEU A 18 -21.24 39.53 -1.74
CA LEU A 18 -22.47 38.74 -1.79
C LEU A 18 -22.74 38.16 -3.20
N LYS A 19 -22.22 38.78 -4.26
CA LYS A 19 -22.31 38.23 -5.62
C LYS A 19 -21.42 37.00 -5.77
N GLU A 20 -20.22 37.03 -5.19
CA GLU A 20 -19.28 35.91 -5.18
C GLU A 20 -19.76 34.76 -4.28
N ALA A 21 -20.39 35.09 -3.15
CA ALA A 21 -20.91 34.12 -2.18
C ALA A 21 -22.24 33.46 -2.57
N LYS A 22 -22.77 33.73 -3.78
CA LYS A 22 -24.00 33.10 -4.27
C LYS A 22 -23.82 31.58 -4.35
N GLY A 23 -24.79 30.85 -3.81
CA GLY A 23 -24.76 29.37 -3.74
C GLY A 23 -24.20 28.82 -2.43
N TYR A 24 -23.63 29.66 -1.55
CA TYR A 24 -23.27 29.21 -0.20
C TYR A 24 -24.50 28.95 0.68
N TYR A 25 -24.37 27.98 1.58
CA TYR A 25 -25.46 27.55 2.44
C TYR A 25 -25.65 28.49 3.65
N GLY A 26 -26.92 28.78 3.98
CA GLY A 26 -27.32 29.52 5.18
C GLY A 26 -26.78 30.96 5.25
N ASN A 27 -26.28 31.37 6.41
CA ASN A 27 -25.82 32.74 6.64
C ASN A 27 -24.63 33.17 5.77
N LYS A 28 -23.89 32.20 5.21
CA LYS A 28 -22.72 32.44 4.35
C LYS A 28 -23.09 33.03 2.98
N SER A 29 -24.36 33.00 2.58
CA SER A 29 -24.85 33.68 1.37
C SER A 29 -25.68 34.95 1.65
N ARG A 30 -26.11 35.17 2.89
CA ARG A 30 -27.02 36.27 3.27
C ARG A 30 -26.31 37.41 4.00
N SER A 31 -25.40 37.09 4.92
CA SER A 31 -24.70 38.05 5.78
C SER A 31 -23.35 38.44 5.16
N PHE A 32 -23.06 39.74 5.03
CA PHE A 32 -21.76 40.21 4.51
C PHE A 32 -20.57 39.68 5.32
N ARG A 33 -20.67 39.67 6.65
CA ARG A 33 -19.56 39.24 7.53
C ARG A 33 -19.24 37.77 7.30
N ALA A 34 -20.25 36.90 7.37
CA ALA A 34 -20.09 35.47 7.18
C ALA A 34 -19.71 35.10 5.73
N ALA A 35 -20.28 35.81 4.75
CA ALA A 35 -19.94 35.65 3.34
C ALA A 35 -18.48 36.00 3.06
N ASN A 36 -18.00 37.14 3.59
CA ASN A 36 -16.63 37.58 3.37
C ASN A 36 -15.62 36.57 3.91
N GLU A 37 -15.83 36.07 5.13
CA GLU A 37 -14.98 35.01 5.71
C GLU A 37 -14.99 33.75 4.85
N GLN A 38 -16.16 33.28 4.42
CA GLN A 38 -16.28 32.09 3.58
C GLN A 38 -15.62 32.27 2.20
N VAL A 39 -15.77 33.45 1.56
CA VAL A 39 -15.14 33.75 0.27
C VAL A 39 -13.61 33.72 0.40
N MET A 40 -13.06 34.28 1.47
CA MET A 40 -11.62 34.26 1.73
C MET A 40 -11.09 32.82 1.89
N HIS A 41 -11.77 31.99 2.67
CA HIS A 41 -11.41 30.57 2.79
C HIS A 41 -11.52 29.82 1.46
N SER A 42 -12.59 30.09 0.69
CA SER A 42 -12.81 29.45 -0.60
C SER A 42 -11.75 29.85 -1.62
N GLY A 43 -11.28 31.10 -1.60
CA GLY A 43 -10.15 31.56 -2.41
C GLY A 43 -8.85 30.83 -2.07
N ASN A 44 -8.57 30.66 -0.78
CA ASN A 44 -7.40 29.92 -0.30
C ASN A 44 -7.45 28.43 -0.71
N TYR A 45 -8.60 27.78 -0.54
CA TYR A 45 -8.80 26.41 -0.98
C TYR A 45 -8.67 26.27 -2.50
N ALA A 46 -9.27 27.17 -3.27
CA ALA A 46 -9.15 27.15 -4.73
C ALA A 46 -7.69 27.27 -5.19
N PHE A 47 -6.88 28.12 -4.54
CA PHE A 47 -5.46 28.24 -4.86
C PHE A 47 -4.68 26.95 -4.54
N ARG A 48 -4.86 26.41 -3.33
CA ARG A 48 -4.23 25.15 -2.91
C ARG A 48 -4.63 24.01 -3.84
N ASP A 49 -5.91 23.88 -4.13
CA ASP A 49 -6.47 22.75 -4.87
C ASP A 49 -6.09 22.80 -6.35
N ARG A 50 -5.89 23.98 -6.96
CA ARG A 50 -5.30 24.08 -8.31
C ARG A 50 -3.90 23.46 -8.38
N ARG A 51 -3.10 23.56 -7.32
CA ARG A 51 -1.78 22.91 -7.22
C ARG A 51 -1.93 21.41 -6.98
N ALA A 52 -2.80 21.02 -6.04
CA ALA A 52 -3.02 19.62 -5.68
C ALA A 52 -3.65 18.78 -6.81
N ARG A 53 -4.51 19.38 -7.63
CA ARG A 53 -5.19 18.74 -8.78
C ARG A 53 -4.23 18.04 -9.73
N LYS A 54 -3.04 18.62 -9.95
CA LYS A 54 -1.98 18.01 -10.79
C LYS A 54 -1.54 16.65 -10.24
N GLY A 55 -1.36 16.55 -8.92
CA GLY A 55 -1.02 15.31 -8.24
C GLY A 55 -2.19 14.32 -8.18
N GLN A 56 -3.41 14.81 -7.95
CA GLN A 56 -4.63 13.97 -7.93
C GLN A 56 -4.85 13.27 -9.28
N PHE A 57 -4.73 13.99 -10.40
CA PHE A 57 -4.84 13.37 -11.73
C PHE A 57 -3.69 12.42 -12.01
N ARG A 58 -2.45 12.77 -11.64
CA ARG A 58 -1.32 11.86 -11.80
C ARG A 58 -1.53 10.55 -11.03
N ARG A 59 -2.05 10.62 -9.79
CA ARG A 59 -2.41 9.44 -8.99
C ARG A 59 -3.46 8.58 -9.70
N LEU A 60 -4.51 9.21 -10.25
CA LEU A 60 -5.55 8.51 -11.00
C LEU A 60 -4.97 7.82 -12.25
N TRP A 61 -4.12 8.50 -13.02
CA TRP A 61 -3.47 7.92 -14.19
C TRP A 61 -2.61 6.71 -13.83
N ILE A 62 -1.82 6.82 -12.76
CA ILE A 62 -1.00 5.69 -12.27
C ILE A 62 -1.88 4.51 -11.87
N GLN A 63 -3.01 4.76 -11.20
CA GLN A 63 -3.94 3.69 -10.82
C GLN A 63 -4.52 2.98 -12.04
N ARG A 64 -4.92 3.72 -13.08
CA ARG A 64 -5.43 3.15 -14.34
C ARG A 64 -4.36 2.34 -15.06
N ILE A 65 -3.15 2.89 -15.21
CA ILE A 65 -2.04 2.19 -15.87
C ILE A 65 -1.68 0.92 -15.08
N ASN A 66 -1.62 1.00 -13.74
CA ASN A 66 -1.32 -0.17 -12.92
C ASN A 66 -2.36 -1.28 -13.13
N ALA A 67 -3.66 -0.96 -13.16
CA ALA A 67 -4.69 -1.95 -13.44
C ALA A 67 -4.48 -2.64 -14.81
N ALA A 68 -4.20 -1.87 -15.87
CA ALA A 68 -3.92 -2.41 -17.19
C ALA A 68 -2.61 -3.24 -17.23
N CYS A 69 -1.55 -2.78 -16.56
CA CYS A 69 -0.31 -3.54 -16.40
C CYS A 69 -0.56 -4.91 -15.75
N ARG A 70 -1.42 -4.96 -14.71
CA ARG A 70 -1.75 -6.21 -14.01
C ARG A 70 -2.50 -7.18 -14.91
N GLN A 71 -3.38 -6.69 -15.79
CA GLN A 71 -4.04 -7.52 -16.80
C GLN A 71 -3.03 -8.13 -17.78
N ASN A 72 -1.97 -7.40 -18.10
CA ASN A 72 -0.86 -7.86 -18.95
C ASN A 72 0.29 -8.51 -18.16
N ASN A 73 0.03 -9.02 -16.95
CA ASN A 73 0.98 -9.74 -16.10
C ASN A 73 2.30 -8.99 -15.77
N THR A 74 2.30 -7.66 -15.83
CA THR A 74 3.45 -6.83 -15.45
C THR A 74 3.10 -5.90 -14.28
N THR A 75 4.13 -5.28 -13.70
CA THR A 75 3.96 -4.26 -12.66
C THR A 75 4.24 -2.88 -13.23
N TYR A 76 3.54 -1.86 -12.72
CA TYR A 76 3.74 -0.48 -13.16
C TYR A 76 5.21 -0.03 -13.10
N SER A 77 5.96 -0.42 -12.06
CA SER A 77 7.37 -0.03 -11.90
C SER A 77 8.24 -0.62 -13.01
N ARG A 78 8.09 -1.92 -13.32
CA ARG A 78 8.82 -2.58 -14.40
C ARG A 78 8.44 -2.01 -15.76
N PHE A 79 7.14 -1.83 -16.02
CA PHE A 79 6.64 -1.21 -17.25
C PHE A 79 7.23 0.18 -17.51
N ILE A 80 7.21 1.07 -16.51
CA ILE A 80 7.76 2.43 -16.68
C ILE A 80 9.28 2.39 -16.85
N ASN A 81 9.97 1.46 -16.18
CA ASN A 81 11.40 1.26 -16.38
C ASN A 81 11.71 0.81 -17.81
N GLY A 82 10.99 -0.21 -18.29
CA GLY A 82 11.11 -0.73 -19.65
C GLY A 82 10.84 0.33 -20.71
N LEU A 83 9.79 1.15 -20.56
CA LEU A 83 9.52 2.28 -21.48
C LEU A 83 10.67 3.30 -21.51
N LYS A 84 11.27 3.59 -20.35
CA LYS A 84 12.41 4.50 -20.27
C LYS A 84 13.65 3.91 -20.96
N CYS A 85 13.91 2.62 -20.76
CA CYS A 85 15.01 1.90 -21.43
C CYS A 85 14.80 1.82 -22.95
N ALA A 86 13.55 1.68 -23.41
CA ALA A 86 13.17 1.72 -24.81
C ALA A 86 13.21 3.12 -25.45
N GLY A 87 13.47 4.19 -24.67
CA GLY A 87 13.48 5.57 -25.17
C GLY A 87 12.11 6.16 -25.48
N VAL A 88 11.02 5.57 -24.95
CA VAL A 88 9.65 6.01 -25.22
C VAL A 88 9.23 7.09 -24.23
N GLU A 89 9.22 8.35 -24.67
CA GLU A 89 8.86 9.52 -23.86
C GLU A 89 7.35 9.83 -23.90
N VAL A 90 6.53 8.90 -23.39
CA VAL A 90 5.07 9.10 -23.35
C VAL A 90 4.58 9.50 -21.96
N ASP A 91 3.76 10.55 -21.92
CA ASP A 91 3.14 11.03 -20.71
C ASP A 91 2.11 10.04 -20.12
N ARG A 92 2.02 10.01 -18.79
CA ARG A 92 1.07 9.13 -18.07
C ARG A 92 -0.39 9.44 -18.37
N LYS A 93 -0.70 10.67 -18.75
CA LYS A 93 -2.05 11.04 -19.20
C LYS A 93 -2.44 10.25 -20.44
N VAL A 94 -1.53 10.16 -21.41
CA VAL A 94 -1.75 9.48 -22.69
C VAL A 94 -1.77 7.96 -22.46
N LEU A 95 -0.81 7.42 -21.69
CA LEU A 95 -0.80 6.00 -21.33
C LEU A 95 -2.10 5.55 -20.63
N ALA A 96 -2.63 6.38 -19.72
CA ALA A 96 -3.88 6.07 -19.02
C ALA A 96 -5.12 6.19 -19.92
N ASP A 97 -5.07 6.99 -20.99
CA ASP A 97 -6.16 7.09 -21.97
C ASP A 97 -6.11 5.91 -22.95
N LEU A 98 -4.92 5.55 -23.44
CA LEU A 98 -4.67 4.37 -24.27
C LEU A 98 -5.11 3.09 -23.55
N ALA A 99 -4.73 2.93 -22.28
CA ALA A 99 -5.13 1.78 -21.48
C ALA A 99 -6.66 1.58 -21.38
N VAL A 100 -7.45 2.65 -21.54
CA VAL A 100 -8.92 2.59 -21.46
C VAL A 100 -9.57 2.46 -22.83
N LYS A 101 -9.06 3.18 -23.84
CA LYS A 101 -9.67 3.23 -25.17
C LYS A 101 -9.21 2.11 -26.08
N GLU A 102 -7.93 1.75 -26.01
CA GLU A 102 -7.24 0.88 -26.94
C GLU A 102 -6.34 -0.11 -26.17
N PRO A 103 -6.94 -1.15 -25.55
CA PRO A 103 -6.17 -2.10 -24.73
C PRO A 103 -5.13 -2.87 -25.55
N GLU A 104 -5.42 -3.15 -26.83
CA GLU A 104 -4.49 -3.85 -27.74
C GLU A 104 -3.20 -3.04 -27.97
N ALA A 105 -3.33 -1.74 -28.24
CA ALA A 105 -2.19 -0.84 -28.40
C ALA A 105 -1.38 -0.73 -27.08
N PHE A 106 -2.05 -0.75 -25.93
CA PHE A 106 -1.37 -0.77 -24.64
C PHE A 106 -0.59 -2.07 -24.42
N SER A 107 -1.12 -3.22 -24.84
CA SER A 107 -0.40 -4.51 -24.76
C SER A 107 0.86 -4.53 -25.62
N ALA A 108 0.82 -3.99 -26.83
CA ALA A 108 2.02 -3.84 -27.67
C ALA A 108 3.11 -2.99 -27.00
N LEU A 109 2.72 -1.93 -26.28
CA LEU A 109 3.67 -1.13 -25.49
C LEU A 109 4.25 -1.90 -24.30
N VAL A 110 3.47 -2.79 -23.69
CA VAL A 110 3.94 -3.65 -22.60
C VAL A 110 4.97 -4.66 -23.11
N GLU A 111 4.73 -5.26 -24.28
CA GLU A 111 5.69 -6.17 -24.92
C GLU A 111 7.00 -5.47 -25.29
N LEU A 112 6.91 -4.27 -25.88
CA LEU A 112 8.08 -3.44 -26.17
C LEU A 112 8.87 -3.11 -24.90
N ALA A 113 8.17 -2.74 -23.83
CA ALA A 113 8.78 -2.43 -22.55
C ALA A 113 9.45 -3.65 -21.91
N ALA A 114 8.85 -4.84 -22.03
CA ALA A 114 9.42 -6.09 -21.53
C ALA A 114 10.68 -6.50 -22.29
N ALA A 115 10.72 -6.29 -23.62
CA ALA A 115 11.90 -6.57 -24.44
C ALA A 115 13.09 -5.65 -24.11
N ALA A 116 12.82 -4.40 -23.72
CA ALA A 116 13.84 -3.41 -23.38
C ALA A 116 14.27 -3.44 -21.91
N GLU A 117 13.57 -4.20 -21.04
CA GLU A 117 13.88 -4.23 -19.62
C GLU A 117 15.24 -4.91 -19.39
N PRO A 118 16.22 -4.22 -18.77
CA PRO A 118 17.49 -4.87 -18.43
C PRO A 118 17.21 -5.92 -17.35
N GLN A 119 17.56 -7.18 -17.64
CA GLN A 119 17.50 -8.25 -16.66
C GLN A 119 18.36 -7.84 -15.45
N GLN A 120 17.70 -7.44 -14.36
CA GLN A 120 18.40 -7.20 -13.11
C GLN A 120 18.93 -8.54 -12.60
N PRO A 121 20.15 -8.60 -12.05
CA PRO A 121 20.59 -9.78 -11.33
C PRO A 121 19.59 -10.04 -10.21
N SER A 122 19.02 -11.24 -10.17
CA SER A 122 18.11 -11.69 -9.12
C SER A 122 18.79 -11.49 -7.77
N THR A 123 18.49 -10.38 -7.09
CA THR A 123 18.82 -10.26 -5.68
C THR A 123 17.98 -11.34 -5.00
N PRO A 124 18.58 -12.30 -4.28
CA PRO A 124 17.82 -13.37 -3.65
C PRO A 124 16.88 -12.74 -2.62
N GLN A 125 15.62 -12.53 -2.99
CA GLN A 125 14.60 -12.11 -2.06
C GLN A 125 14.18 -13.33 -1.25
N SER A 126 14.52 -13.27 0.04
CA SER A 126 13.85 -13.93 1.15
C SER A 126 12.38 -14.26 0.81
N SER A 127 12.14 -15.55 0.67
CA SER A 127 10.82 -16.17 0.72
C SER A 127 10.27 -16.03 2.14
N ALA A 128 9.41 -15.04 2.36
CA ALA A 128 8.54 -15.00 3.52
C ALA A 128 7.15 -14.55 3.09
N ASN A 129 6.28 -15.55 3.00
CA ASN A 129 4.82 -15.50 3.16
C ASN A 129 4.00 -15.00 1.97
N LYS A 130 3.65 -15.95 1.11
CA LYS A 130 2.32 -16.04 0.51
C LYS A 130 1.79 -17.46 0.72
N GLU A 131 1.18 -17.70 1.89
CA GLU A 131 0.27 -18.82 2.06
C GLU A 131 -1.02 -18.46 1.30
N GLU A 132 -1.22 -19.11 0.16
CA GLU A 132 -2.54 -19.32 -0.42
C GLU A 132 -3.01 -20.72 0.03
N SER A 133 -4.20 -20.75 0.63
CA SER A 133 -5.24 -21.78 0.46
C SER A 133 -4.83 -23.16 -0.07
N ILE A 134 -5.07 -24.20 0.73
CA ILE A 134 -5.78 -25.45 0.35
C ILE A 134 -6.43 -26.00 1.64
N VAL A 135 -7.70 -25.69 1.88
CA VAL A 135 -8.93 -26.51 1.72
C VAL A 135 -8.96 -27.87 2.44
N GLU A 136 -10.07 -28.07 3.16
CA GLU A 136 -10.84 -29.33 3.24
C GLU A 136 -10.07 -30.61 3.57
N ASP A 137 -10.22 -31.08 4.82
CA ASP A 137 -10.76 -32.42 5.10
C ASP A 137 -10.83 -32.66 6.61
N VAL A 138 -11.97 -32.27 7.19
CA VAL A 138 -12.45 -32.84 8.45
C VAL A 138 -13.39 -33.98 8.05
N LYS A 139 -12.85 -35.20 7.87
CA LYS A 139 -13.60 -36.44 8.05
C LYS A 139 -12.75 -37.69 7.87
N GLU A 140 -13.09 -38.67 8.71
CA GLU A 140 -12.77 -40.10 8.65
C GLU A 140 -11.45 -40.56 9.30
N VAL A 141 -11.58 -41.05 10.54
CA VAL A 141 -11.55 -42.47 10.93
C VAL A 141 -10.12 -42.89 11.29
N ALA A 142 -9.81 -42.80 12.59
CA ALA A 142 -8.67 -43.48 13.17
C ALA A 142 -9.15 -44.82 13.74
N GLU A 143 -8.79 -45.92 13.07
CA GLU A 143 -8.70 -47.25 13.65
C GLU A 143 -7.40 -47.92 13.17
N GLU A 144 -6.69 -48.53 14.13
CA GLU A 144 -5.59 -49.51 14.06
C GLU A 144 -4.13 -49.09 13.75
N MET A 145 -3.25 -49.50 14.69
CA MET A 145 -1.78 -49.62 14.57
C MET A 145 -1.43 -50.95 13.86
N PRO A 146 -0.25 -51.11 13.20
CA PRO A 146 0.95 -51.60 13.91
C PRO A 146 2.33 -51.12 13.40
N GLU A 147 3.29 -51.16 14.34
CA GLU A 147 4.76 -51.39 14.30
C GLU A 147 5.67 -50.85 13.16
N GLU A 148 6.67 -50.02 13.51
CA GLU A 148 8.09 -50.43 13.65
C GLU A 148 9.00 -49.22 13.99
N SER A 149 10.05 -49.50 14.75
CA SER A 149 11.01 -48.55 15.33
C SER A 149 11.86 -47.80 14.31
N SER A 150 11.94 -46.47 14.42
CA SER A 150 13.12 -45.72 14.00
C SER A 150 13.40 -44.60 15.00
N SER A 151 14.62 -44.60 15.52
CA SER A 151 15.18 -43.55 16.37
C SER A 151 15.06 -42.21 15.66
N GLN A 152 14.09 -41.39 16.08
CA GLN A 152 14.01 -39.99 15.68
C GLN A 152 14.97 -39.22 16.60
N ASP A 153 16.13 -38.88 16.07
CA ASP A 153 16.93 -37.79 16.61
C ASP A 153 16.17 -36.49 16.33
N GLU A 154 15.21 -36.18 17.20
CA GLU A 154 14.50 -34.91 17.13
C GLU A 154 15.49 -33.75 17.30
N ASP A 155 15.53 -32.85 16.32
CA ASP A 155 16.35 -31.65 16.34
C ASP A 155 15.90 -30.70 17.47
N LEU A 156 16.49 -30.87 18.65
CA LEU A 156 16.22 -30.11 19.90
C LEU A 156 16.38 -28.59 19.77
N SER A 157 17.03 -28.13 18.69
CA SER A 157 17.25 -26.70 18.40
C SER A 157 15.94 -25.93 18.14
N SER A 158 14.94 -26.61 17.57
CA SER A 158 13.66 -26.04 17.16
C SER A 158 12.66 -25.89 18.32
N LEU A 159 12.74 -26.75 19.34
CA LEU A 159 11.82 -26.77 20.48
C LEU A 159 11.90 -25.51 21.34
N THR A 160 10.81 -25.18 22.01
CA THR A 160 10.74 -24.05 22.93
C THR A 160 11.46 -24.38 24.24
N VAL A 161 11.85 -23.34 25.00
CA VAL A 161 12.52 -23.54 26.31
C VAL A 161 11.64 -24.30 27.30
N ALA A 162 10.31 -24.21 27.18
CA ALA A 162 9.38 -24.94 28.05
C ALA A 162 9.42 -26.44 27.77
N GLU A 163 9.32 -26.83 26.50
CA GLU A 163 9.40 -28.23 26.06
C GLU A 163 10.77 -28.84 26.42
N LEU A 164 11.86 -28.10 26.22
CA LEU A 164 13.20 -28.56 26.63
C LEU A 164 13.32 -28.77 28.15
N LYS A 165 12.60 -28.01 28.97
CA LYS A 165 12.59 -28.22 30.44
C LYS A 165 11.77 -29.43 30.85
N GLU A 166 10.70 -29.75 30.12
CA GLU A 166 9.91 -30.97 30.36
C GLU A 166 10.72 -32.22 30.03
N ILE A 167 11.43 -32.20 28.90
CA ILE A 167 12.37 -33.27 28.51
C ILE A 167 13.52 -33.36 29.53
N ALA A 168 14.13 -32.25 29.93
CA ALA A 168 15.19 -32.28 30.96
C ALA A 168 14.70 -32.86 32.30
N LYS A 169 13.42 -32.68 32.65
CA LYS A 169 12.81 -33.25 33.85
C LYS A 169 12.60 -34.75 33.75
N SER A 170 12.30 -35.30 32.56
CA SER A 170 12.21 -36.76 32.38
C SER A 170 13.56 -37.45 32.53
N PHE A 171 14.66 -36.75 32.23
CA PHE A 171 16.04 -37.23 32.42
C PHE A 171 16.65 -36.88 33.80
N ASP A 172 15.84 -36.39 34.75
CA ASP A 172 16.26 -35.98 36.11
C ASP A 172 17.42 -34.95 36.15
N ILE A 173 17.50 -34.07 35.15
CA ILE A 173 18.53 -33.04 35.05
C ILE A 173 18.13 -31.81 35.87
N LYS A 174 19.07 -31.23 36.63
CA LYS A 174 18.82 -30.02 37.44
C LYS A 174 18.66 -28.77 36.56
N ILE A 175 17.44 -28.24 36.48
CA ILE A 175 17.04 -27.19 35.51
C ILE A 175 17.43 -25.74 35.94
N SER A 176 17.82 -25.53 37.19
CA SER A 176 17.94 -24.17 37.76
C SER A 176 19.03 -23.33 37.06
N GLY A 177 18.61 -22.27 36.37
CA GLY A 177 19.50 -21.25 35.81
C GLY A 177 19.99 -21.50 34.39
N LEU A 178 19.63 -22.62 33.76
CA LEU A 178 20.11 -22.99 32.43
C LEU A 178 19.41 -22.21 31.31
N ARG A 179 20.20 -21.74 30.32
CA ARG A 179 19.69 -21.14 29.08
C ARG A 179 19.29 -22.22 28.05
N LYS A 180 18.59 -21.83 26.99
CA LYS A 180 18.12 -22.75 25.93
C LYS A 180 19.25 -23.66 25.39
N ALA A 181 20.40 -23.08 25.07
CA ALA A 181 21.55 -23.82 24.54
C ALA A 181 22.10 -24.83 25.56
N GLU A 182 22.25 -24.42 26.82
CA GLU A 182 22.77 -25.29 27.90
C GLU A 182 21.80 -26.43 28.24
N LEU A 183 20.48 -26.23 28.08
CA LEU A 183 19.48 -27.30 28.20
C LEU A 183 19.60 -28.32 27.05
N ILE A 184 19.79 -27.85 25.82
CA ILE A 184 19.99 -28.72 24.66
C ILE A 184 21.25 -29.58 24.84
N ASP A 185 22.36 -28.95 25.26
CA ASP A 185 23.63 -29.64 25.50
C ASP A 185 23.51 -30.67 26.64
N ALA A 186 22.82 -30.32 27.73
CA ALA A 186 22.61 -31.23 28.85
C ALA A 186 21.72 -32.44 28.47
N ILE A 187 20.68 -32.23 27.67
CA ILE A 187 19.81 -33.31 27.19
C ILE A 187 20.59 -34.22 26.22
N ASN A 188 21.36 -33.64 25.30
CA ASN A 188 22.21 -34.42 24.37
C ASN A 188 23.30 -35.21 25.09
N SER A 189 23.81 -34.71 26.22
CA SER A 189 24.79 -35.43 27.05
C SER A 189 24.18 -36.55 27.89
N ALA A 190 22.86 -36.53 28.13
CA ALA A 190 22.14 -37.52 28.93
C ALA A 190 21.50 -38.63 28.08
N ARG A 191 21.38 -38.40 26.77
CA ARG A 191 20.95 -39.35 25.75
C ARG A 191 22.08 -40.32 25.38
#